data_AF-R6M3D4-F1
#
_entry.id   AF-R6M3D4-F1
#
_cell.length_a   1.000
_cell.length_b   1.000
_cell.length_c   1.000
_cell.angle_alpha   90.00
_cell.angle_beta   90.00
_cell.angle_gamma   90.00
#
_symmetry.space_group_name_H-M   'P 1'
#
loop_
_entity.id
_entity.type
_entity.pdbx_description
1 polymer ?
#
loop_
_entity_poly.entity_id
_entity_poly.type
_entity_poly.pdbx_seq_one_letter_code
_entity_poly.pdbx_strand_id
1 'polypeptide(L)'
;MNVSNDLDMFQFFKKYVHQTEKNEFYCDGESVTYGNPGVEVEFKNIQHTYELFLMLGNYWGGWNSAPTANEMYYIAKEWESRFAAEIIEISYDSIGFRFGRVLSDTEIDDLINECKNLHADANCSGGYEEMKKIMKDNLELYIWWD
;
A
#
# COMPACT_ATOMS: atom_id res chain seq x y z
N MET A 1 21.86 28.13 -3.26
CA MET A 1 21.54 27.86 -4.68
C MET A 1 21.13 26.40 -4.78
N ASN A 2 20.16 26.15 -5.66
CA ASN A 2 19.28 24.99 -5.73
C ASN A 2 19.94 23.60 -5.70
N VAL A 3 19.33 22.77 -4.85
CA VAL A 3 18.97 21.34 -4.93
C VAL A 3 19.49 20.54 -6.12
N SER A 4 20.09 19.39 -5.81
CA SER A 4 20.18 18.23 -6.69
C SER A 4 19.96 16.98 -5.82
N ASN A 5 18.72 16.73 -5.43
CA ASN A 5 18.24 15.52 -4.73
C ASN A 5 18.08 14.33 -5.71
N ASP A 6 18.98 14.18 -6.67
CA ASP A 6 18.77 13.35 -7.87
C ASP A 6 19.20 11.88 -7.72
N LEU A 7 19.19 11.31 -6.51
CA LEU A 7 19.54 9.89 -6.31
C LEU A 7 18.58 9.05 -5.46
N ASP A 8 17.57 9.65 -4.82
CA ASP A 8 16.69 8.93 -3.88
C ASP A 8 15.25 8.73 -4.38
N MET A 9 14.94 9.14 -5.62
CA MET A 9 13.61 8.99 -6.20
C MET A 9 13.57 7.81 -7.17
N PHE A 10 13.72 6.58 -6.68
CA PHE A 10 13.21 5.44 -7.45
C PHE A 10 11.70 5.34 -7.26
N GLN A 11 11.04 6.25 -7.96
CA GLN A 11 9.62 6.23 -8.24
C GLN A 11 9.33 4.96 -9.06
N PHE A 12 8.43 4.09 -8.60
CA PHE A 12 7.78 3.09 -9.46
C PHE A 12 6.88 3.81 -10.45
N PHE A 13 7.48 4.39 -11.48
CA PHE A 13 6.72 4.78 -12.63
C PHE A 13 6.48 3.55 -13.47
N LYS A 14 5.23 3.32 -13.85
CA LYS A 14 4.84 2.32 -14.85
C LYS A 14 5.65 2.41 -16.15
N LYS A 15 6.27 3.57 -16.44
CA LYS A 15 7.26 3.69 -17.50
C LYS A 15 8.47 2.78 -17.30
N TYR A 16 8.74 2.12 -16.19
CA TYR A 16 9.92 1.25 -16.03
C TYR A 16 9.57 -0.22 -15.83
N VAL A 17 8.30 -0.58 -16.05
CA VAL A 17 7.76 -1.92 -15.81
C VAL A 17 7.55 -2.63 -17.15
N HIS A 18 8.37 -3.64 -17.41
CA HIS A 18 8.33 -4.45 -18.62
C HIS A 18 7.43 -5.67 -18.38
N GLN A 19 6.61 -6.00 -19.39
CA GLN A 19 5.76 -7.18 -19.39
C GLN A 19 6.29 -8.17 -20.43
N THR A 20 6.62 -9.39 -20.01
CA THR A 20 7.03 -10.45 -20.93
C THR A 20 5.82 -11.01 -21.69
N GLU A 21 6.08 -11.72 -22.79
CA GLU A 21 5.05 -12.45 -23.55
C GLU A 21 4.30 -13.51 -22.70
N LYS A 22 4.85 -13.87 -21.53
CA LYS A 22 4.26 -14.82 -20.58
C LYS A 22 3.46 -14.15 -19.46
N ASN A 23 3.23 -12.84 -19.55
CA ASN A 23 2.55 -12.04 -18.52
C ASN A 23 3.32 -11.98 -17.19
N GLU A 24 4.66 -11.96 -17.25
CA GLU A 24 5.54 -11.74 -16.11
C GLU A 24 6.02 -10.28 -16.13
N PHE A 25 6.12 -9.65 -14.96
CA PHE A 25 6.55 -8.24 -14.86
C PHE A 25 7.94 -8.14 -14.25
N TYR A 26 8.80 -7.32 -14.84
CA TYR A 26 10.13 -7.02 -14.32
C TYR A 26 10.49 -5.56 -14.54
N CYS A 27 11.42 -5.04 -13.74
CA CYS A 27 11.92 -3.68 -13.81
C CYS A 27 13.42 -3.74 -14.12
N ASP A 28 13.83 -3.27 -15.31
CA ASP A 28 15.23 -3.21 -15.74
C ASP A 28 15.77 -1.77 -15.84
N GLY A 29 14.93 -0.77 -15.56
CA GLY A 29 15.29 0.64 -15.62
C GLY A 29 15.08 1.31 -16.98
N GLU A 30 14.55 0.62 -18.00
CA GLU A 30 14.24 1.20 -19.32
C GLU A 30 12.81 1.74 -19.43
N SER A 31 12.59 2.79 -20.24
CA SER A 31 11.31 3.50 -20.28
C SER A 31 10.27 2.91 -21.27
N VAL A 32 9.13 2.43 -20.81
CA VAL A 32 7.90 2.06 -21.52
C VAL A 32 7.10 3.31 -21.91
N THR A 33 6.79 3.44 -23.21
CA THR A 33 6.11 4.60 -23.79
C THR A 33 4.57 4.46 -23.79
N TYR A 34 3.92 5.45 -23.14
CA TYR A 34 2.51 5.92 -23.15
C TYR A 34 1.34 5.02 -23.56
N GLY A 35 0.32 5.00 -22.69
CA GLY A 35 -1.07 4.68 -23.08
C GLY A 35 -2.03 4.31 -21.94
N ASN A 36 -1.53 3.98 -20.75
CA ASN A 36 -2.39 3.46 -19.67
C ASN A 36 -1.66 3.69 -18.33
N PRO A 37 -2.15 4.47 -17.34
CA PRO A 37 -1.36 4.88 -16.18
C PRO A 37 -1.24 3.84 -15.03
N GLY A 38 -2.04 2.77 -15.02
CA GLY A 38 -1.89 1.65 -14.07
C GLY A 38 -1.69 0.31 -14.80
N VAL A 39 -0.63 -0.44 -14.52
CA VAL A 39 -0.57 -1.87 -14.91
C VAL A 39 -1.26 -2.57 -13.76
N GLU A 40 -2.29 -3.37 -14.05
CA GLU A 40 -2.75 -4.37 -13.10
C GLU A 40 -1.66 -5.42 -12.96
N VAL A 41 -0.88 -5.32 -11.88
CA VAL A 41 0.21 -6.26 -11.60
C VAL A 41 -0.38 -7.39 -10.77
N GLU A 42 -0.46 -8.57 -11.37
CA GLU A 42 -0.78 -9.79 -10.65
C GLU A 42 0.48 -10.30 -9.95
N PHE A 43 0.56 -10.11 -8.63
CA PHE A 43 1.66 -10.66 -7.84
C PHE A 43 1.46 -12.17 -7.65
N LYS A 44 2.30 -12.95 -8.33
CA LYS A 44 2.28 -14.42 -8.26
C LYS A 44 3.28 -14.93 -7.23
N ASN A 45 2.99 -16.09 -6.67
CA ASN A 45 3.85 -16.82 -5.73
C ASN A 45 4.09 -16.11 -4.37
N ILE A 46 3.18 -15.23 -3.95
CA ILE A 46 3.12 -14.75 -2.57
C ILE A 46 2.11 -15.62 -1.81
N GLN A 47 2.46 -16.02 -0.59
CA GLN A 47 1.55 -16.74 0.30
C GLN A 47 0.67 -15.76 1.07
N HIS A 48 1.22 -14.58 1.36
CA HIS A 48 0.59 -13.54 2.15
C HIS A 48 0.74 -12.19 1.48
N THR A 49 -0.30 -11.36 1.48
CA THR A 49 -0.27 -10.07 0.77
C THR A 49 0.74 -9.09 1.36
N TYR A 50 1.10 -9.20 2.64
CA TYR A 50 2.14 -8.33 3.21
C TYR A 50 3.54 -8.59 2.63
N GLU A 51 3.78 -9.75 2.00
CA GLU A 51 5.05 -10.07 1.33
C GLU A 51 5.35 -9.13 0.15
N LEU A 52 4.33 -8.44 -0.36
CA LEU A 52 4.47 -7.37 -1.35
C LEU A 52 5.52 -6.33 -0.91
N PHE A 53 5.58 -5.98 0.36
CA PHE A 53 6.55 -5.01 0.84
C PHE A 53 8.00 -5.50 0.78
N LEU A 54 8.25 -6.81 0.84
CA LEU A 54 9.58 -7.37 0.61
C LEU A 54 9.99 -7.25 -0.86
N MET A 55 9.02 -7.36 -1.78
CA MET A 55 9.24 -7.19 -3.21
C MET A 55 9.45 -5.71 -3.57
N LEU A 56 8.69 -4.82 -2.94
CA LEU A 56 8.82 -3.38 -3.11
C LEU A 56 10.12 -2.86 -2.50
N GLY A 57 10.54 -3.37 -1.34
CA GLY A 57 11.79 -2.95 -0.69
C GLY A 57 11.91 -1.43 -0.57
N ASN A 58 13.08 -0.88 -0.91
CA ASN A 58 13.33 0.57 -0.81
C ASN A 58 12.56 1.43 -1.83
N TYR A 59 11.74 0.82 -2.69
CA TYR A 59 10.96 1.52 -3.69
C TYR A 59 9.56 1.96 -3.18
N TRP A 60 9.21 1.62 -1.94
CA TRP A 60 7.97 2.08 -1.29
C TRP A 60 8.22 2.42 0.18
N GLY A 61 7.52 3.44 0.67
CA GLY A 61 7.61 3.99 2.02
C GLY A 61 8.81 4.89 2.29
N GLY A 62 8.86 5.48 3.48
CA GLY A 62 10.01 6.22 3.99
C GLY A 62 10.07 7.71 3.61
N TRP A 63 9.09 8.23 2.87
CA TRP A 63 8.89 9.68 2.66
C TRP A 63 7.86 10.23 3.65
N ASN A 64 7.89 11.52 3.96
CA ASN A 64 6.85 12.26 4.70
C ASN A 64 6.18 11.51 5.87
N SER A 65 6.96 10.83 6.71
CA SER A 65 6.46 10.01 7.84
C SER A 65 5.71 8.73 7.47
N ALA A 66 5.52 8.43 6.18
CA ALA A 66 5.10 7.12 5.72
C ALA A 66 6.12 6.07 6.17
N PRO A 67 5.68 4.93 6.75
CA PRO A 67 6.60 3.89 7.15
C PRO A 67 7.32 3.34 5.93
N THR A 68 8.57 2.90 6.11
CA THR A 68 9.33 2.18 5.07
C THR A 68 8.60 0.88 4.69
N ALA A 69 8.87 0.32 3.51
CA ALA A 69 8.32 -0.99 3.15
C ALA A 69 8.65 -2.07 4.21
N ASN A 70 9.85 -2.06 4.78
CA ASN A 70 10.20 -3.01 5.84
C ASN A 70 9.34 -2.82 7.10
N GLU A 71 9.01 -1.60 7.49
CA GLU A 71 8.09 -1.34 8.60
C GLU A 71 6.67 -1.77 8.24
N MET A 72 6.16 -1.40 7.06
CA MET A 72 4.84 -1.80 6.60
C MET A 72 4.69 -3.31 6.44
N TYR A 73 5.76 -4.05 6.11
CA TYR A 73 5.76 -5.50 6.12
C TYR A 73 5.36 -6.06 7.48
N TYR A 74 5.97 -5.59 8.57
CA TYR A 74 5.66 -6.07 9.92
C TYR A 74 4.28 -5.61 10.39
N ILE A 75 3.89 -4.38 10.07
CA ILE A 75 2.57 -3.83 10.38
C ILE A 75 1.48 -4.65 9.68
N ALA A 76 1.58 -4.83 8.36
CA ALA A 76 0.60 -5.58 7.58
C ALA A 76 0.56 -7.06 7.99
N LYS A 77 1.70 -7.65 8.36
CA LYS A 77 1.73 -9.00 8.94
C LYS A 77 1.00 -9.09 10.28
N GLU A 78 1.16 -8.10 11.14
CA GLU A 78 0.42 -8.04 12.40
C GLU A 78 -1.08 -7.86 12.16
N TRP A 79 -1.46 -6.99 11.23
CA TRP A 79 -2.85 -6.76 10.85
C TRP A 79 -3.50 -7.98 10.20
N GLU A 80 -2.76 -8.76 9.41
CA GLU A 80 -3.25 -10.05 8.92
C GLU A 80 -3.56 -11.00 10.09
N SER A 81 -2.62 -11.14 11.05
CA SER A 81 -2.81 -12.01 12.21
C SER A 81 -3.97 -11.57 13.13
N ARG A 82 -4.17 -10.27 13.31
CA ARG A 82 -5.19 -9.74 14.22
C ARG A 82 -6.55 -9.62 13.56
N PHE A 83 -6.59 -9.09 12.34
CA PHE A 83 -7.81 -8.65 11.67
C PHE A 83 -8.15 -9.46 10.42
N ALA A 84 -7.33 -10.46 10.07
CA ALA A 84 -7.38 -11.12 8.76
C ALA A 84 -7.32 -10.09 7.61
N ALA A 85 -6.51 -9.03 7.79
CA ALA A 85 -6.34 -7.97 6.82
C ALA A 85 -5.42 -8.42 5.68
N GLU A 86 -5.93 -8.36 4.45
CA GLU A 86 -5.20 -8.60 3.22
C GLU A 86 -5.12 -7.31 2.40
N ILE A 87 -3.97 -7.05 1.79
CA ILE A 87 -3.78 -5.88 0.91
C ILE A 87 -4.48 -6.17 -0.42
N ILE A 88 -5.42 -5.32 -0.79
CA ILE A 88 -6.17 -5.40 -2.05
C ILE A 88 -5.76 -4.32 -3.05
N GLU A 89 -5.10 -3.27 -2.58
CA GLU A 89 -4.63 -2.17 -3.40
C GLU A 89 -3.39 -1.52 -2.76
N ILE A 90 -2.42 -1.13 -3.58
CA ILE A 90 -1.26 -0.33 -3.17
C ILE A 90 -0.90 0.66 -4.27
N SER A 91 -0.70 1.90 -3.86
CA SER A 91 -0.29 3.04 -4.69
C SER A 91 0.93 3.70 -4.09
N TYR A 92 1.43 4.77 -4.72
CA TYR A 92 2.63 5.45 -4.25
C TYR A 92 2.47 6.02 -2.85
N ASP A 93 1.28 6.42 -2.42
CA ASP A 93 1.00 7.09 -1.15
C ASP A 93 -0.15 6.44 -0.36
N SER A 94 -0.71 5.35 -0.84
CA SER A 94 -1.96 4.80 -0.30
C SER A 94 -2.01 3.28 -0.36
N ILE A 95 -2.75 2.70 0.58
CA ILE A 95 -2.94 1.26 0.70
C ILE A 95 -4.41 0.97 1.02
N GLY A 96 -4.97 -0.03 0.35
CA GLY A 96 -6.27 -0.61 0.63
C GLY A 96 -6.14 -2.01 1.24
N PHE A 97 -6.89 -2.26 2.30
CA PHE A 97 -7.01 -3.56 2.96
C PHE A 97 -8.44 -4.09 2.91
N ARG A 98 -8.59 -5.41 2.84
CA ARG A 98 -9.85 -6.14 3.07
C ARG A 98 -9.69 -7.05 4.28
N PHE A 99 -10.70 -7.09 5.14
CA PHE A 99 -10.74 -7.98 6.30
C PHE A 99 -11.47 -9.28 5.97
N GLY A 100 -10.86 -10.42 6.28
CA GLY A 100 -11.46 -11.75 6.13
C GLY A 100 -12.57 -12.05 7.13
N ARG A 101 -12.89 -11.12 8.04
CA ARG A 101 -13.97 -11.24 9.03
C ARG A 101 -14.54 -9.89 9.42
N VAL A 102 -15.71 -9.93 10.05
CA VAL A 102 -16.28 -8.76 10.74
C VAL A 102 -15.41 -8.41 11.95
N LEU A 103 -15.09 -7.12 12.07
CA LEU A 103 -14.38 -6.55 13.21
C LEU A 103 -15.37 -6.00 14.24
N SER A 104 -15.02 -6.10 15.52
CA SER A 104 -15.76 -5.45 16.60
C SER A 104 -15.50 -3.94 16.64
N ASP A 105 -16.37 -3.19 17.33
CA ASP A 105 -16.21 -1.73 17.48
C ASP A 105 -14.87 -1.37 18.13
N THR A 106 -14.44 -2.12 19.15
CA THR A 106 -13.14 -1.92 19.80
C THR A 106 -11.98 -2.17 18.85
N GLU A 107 -12.03 -3.24 18.04
CA GLU A 107 -10.98 -3.52 17.05
C GLU A 107 -10.89 -2.44 15.97
N ILE A 108 -12.03 -1.88 15.56
CA ILE A 108 -12.06 -0.77 14.60
C ILE A 108 -11.45 0.49 15.22
N ASP A 109 -11.82 0.82 16.46
CA ASP A 109 -11.27 1.98 17.16
C ASP A 109 -9.76 1.85 17.40
N ASP A 110 -9.29 0.65 17.75
CA ASP A 110 -7.86 0.33 17.89
C ASP A 110 -7.12 0.50 16.56
N LEU A 111 -7.67 -0.04 15.46
CA LEU A 111 -7.06 0.05 14.13
C LEU A 111 -7.02 1.50 13.61
N ILE A 112 -8.05 2.30 13.88
CA ILE A 112 -8.05 3.74 13.57
C ILE A 112 -6.93 4.46 14.34
N ASN A 113 -6.73 4.13 15.62
CA ASN A 113 -5.66 4.72 16.41
C ASN A 113 -4.28 4.29 15.91
N GLU A 114 -4.13 3.05 15.47
CA GLU A 114 -2.91 2.59 14.82
C GLU A 114 -2.62 3.35 13.52
N CYS A 115 -3.62 3.56 12.65
CA CYS A 115 -3.45 4.37 11.44
C CYS A 115 -2.97 5.80 11.77
N LYS A 116 -3.55 6.43 12.79
CA LYS A 116 -3.11 7.76 13.26
C LYS A 116 -1.67 7.75 13.77
N ASN A 117 -1.27 6.71 14.49
CA ASN A 117 0.10 6.56 14.99
C ASN A 117 1.11 6.32 13.85
N LEU A 118 0.66 5.78 12.72
CA LEU A 118 1.44 5.65 11.48
C LEU A 118 1.44 6.94 10.65
N HIS A 119 0.87 8.04 11.14
CA HIS A 119 0.67 9.28 10.37
C HIS A 119 -0.14 9.08 9.08
N ALA A 120 -0.96 8.03 9.02
CA ALA A 120 -1.81 7.73 7.88
C ALA A 120 -3.18 8.40 8.06
N ASP A 121 -3.66 9.04 7.01
CA ASP A 121 -4.99 9.64 6.96
C ASP A 121 -5.99 8.73 6.27
N ALA A 122 -7.27 8.98 6.55
CA ALA A 122 -8.35 8.26 5.90
C ALA A 122 -8.45 8.65 4.42
N ASN A 123 -8.37 7.65 3.54
CA ASN A 123 -8.53 7.84 2.10
C ASN A 123 -10.01 7.76 1.71
N CYS A 124 -10.82 8.61 2.34
CA CYS A 124 -12.24 8.77 2.06
C CYS A 124 -12.70 10.18 2.46
N SER A 125 -13.74 10.67 1.78
CA SER A 125 -14.19 12.07 1.88
C SER A 125 -14.67 12.51 3.28
N GLY A 126 -15.18 11.59 4.07
CA GLY A 126 -15.74 11.80 5.40
C GLY A 126 -14.77 11.50 6.54
N GLY A 127 -13.48 11.30 6.24
CA GLY A 127 -12.45 11.05 7.26
C GLY A 127 -12.69 9.76 8.07
N TYR A 128 -12.29 9.78 9.35
CA TYR A 128 -12.34 8.59 10.21
C TYR A 128 -13.76 8.05 10.47
N GLU A 129 -14.80 8.89 10.46
CA GLU A 129 -16.18 8.43 10.65
C GLU A 129 -16.68 7.64 9.44
N GLU A 130 -16.36 8.10 8.22
CA GLU A 130 -16.67 7.35 7.00
C GLU A 130 -15.83 6.07 6.92
N MET A 131 -14.54 6.15 7.26
CA MET A 131 -13.67 4.97 7.36
C MET A 131 -14.27 3.90 8.28
N LYS A 132 -14.71 4.27 9.49
CA LYS A 132 -15.36 3.35 10.43
C LYS A 132 -16.59 2.67 9.83
N LYS A 133 -17.36 3.39 9.03
CA LYS A 133 -18.51 2.84 8.32
C LYS A 133 -18.08 1.86 7.23
N ILE A 134 -17.09 2.20 6.41
CA ILE A 134 -16.56 1.31 5.36
C ILE A 134 -16.02 0.00 5.96
N MET A 135 -15.32 0.08 7.09
CA MET A 135 -14.81 -1.11 7.78
C MET A 135 -15.92 -2.02 8.28
N LYS A 136 -17.09 -1.47 8.66
CA LYS A 136 -18.26 -2.25 9.11
C LYS A 136 -19.06 -2.83 7.95
N ASP A 137 -19.34 -2.00 6.94
CA ASP A 137 -20.28 -2.31 5.87
C ASP A 137 -19.61 -3.11 4.75
N ASN A 138 -18.35 -2.78 4.42
CA ASN A 138 -17.62 -3.34 3.29
C ASN A 138 -16.46 -4.25 3.71
N LEU A 139 -16.10 -4.27 5.00
CA LEU A 139 -14.91 -4.97 5.51
C LEU A 139 -13.62 -4.47 4.86
N GLU A 140 -13.52 -3.17 4.60
CA GLU A 140 -12.37 -2.58 3.92
C GLU A 140 -11.83 -1.36 4.68
N LEU A 141 -10.55 -1.08 4.47
CA LEU A 141 -9.84 0.07 5.04
C LEU A 141 -8.97 0.68 3.95
N TYR A 142 -9.06 2.00 3.76
CA TYR A 142 -8.25 2.73 2.81
C TYR A 142 -7.54 3.88 3.52
N ILE A 143 -6.21 3.88 3.45
CA ILE A 143 -5.34 4.86 4.11
C ILE A 143 -4.36 5.48 3.13
N TRP A 144 -3.89 6.69 3.43
CA TRP A 144 -2.89 7.39 2.62
C TRP A 144 -1.97 8.29 3.46
N TRP A 145 -0.86 8.72 2.86
CA TRP A 145 0.15 9.61 3.45
C TRP A 145 0.43 10.79 2.50
N ASP A 146 0.46 12.02 3.03
CA ASP A 146 0.79 13.24 2.28
C ASP A 146 2.30 13.39 2.03
#